data_AF-A0A0H1RFN5-F1
#
_entry.id   AF-A0A0H1RFN5-F1
#
_cell.length_a   1.000
_cell.length_b   1.000
_cell.length_c   1.000
_cell.angle_alpha   90.00
_cell.angle_beta   90.00
_cell.angle_gamma   90.00
#
_symmetry.space_group_name_H-M   'P 1'
#
loop_
_entity.id
_entity.type
_entity.pdbx_description
1 polymer ?
#
loop_
_entity_poly.entity_id
_entity_poly.type
_entity_poly.pdbx_seq_one_letter_code
_entity_poly.pdbx_strand_id
1 'polypeptide(L)'
;MNITLRPIGRGGRYAALLNGRVLAQGHTPIFSAARQLKREGVSDDVILTVAHEGSPITSMVITVGKAAALTVVERDDRGLTFENYRPHPSQDAPASVAVASQTAMASRLDAIPFQTENAFSDDHVLV
;
A
#
# COMPACT_ATOMS: atom_id res chain seq x y z
N MET A 1 -13.51 -9.99 -17.02
CA MET A 1 -12.54 -10.23 -15.93
C MET A 1 -13.32 -10.59 -14.67
N ASN A 2 -12.98 -11.68 -13.98
CA ASN A 2 -13.77 -12.17 -12.85
C ASN A 2 -13.09 -11.91 -11.50
N ILE A 3 -13.79 -11.24 -10.59
CA ILE A 3 -13.37 -10.99 -9.22
C ILE A 3 -14.17 -11.88 -8.27
N THR A 4 -13.46 -12.57 -7.40
CA THR A 4 -14.07 -13.38 -6.34
C THR A 4 -13.99 -12.62 -5.01
N LEU A 5 -15.12 -12.50 -4.32
CA LEU A 5 -15.20 -11.93 -2.98
C LEU A 5 -15.14 -13.02 -1.92
N ARG A 6 -14.06 -13.02 -1.15
CA ARG A 6 -13.87 -13.92 -0.02
C ARG A 6 -14.09 -13.17 1.30
N PRO A 7 -14.94 -13.65 2.21
CA PRO A 7 -15.05 -13.06 3.55
C PRO A 7 -13.73 -13.19 4.32
N ILE A 8 -13.34 -12.14 5.06
CA ILE A 8 -12.15 -12.14 5.91
C ILE A 8 -12.59 -12.00 7.37
N GLY A 9 -12.52 -13.09 8.12
CA GLY A 9 -12.82 -13.11 9.55
C GLY A 9 -14.27 -12.74 9.88
N ARG A 10 -14.48 -12.17 11.07
CA ARG A 10 -15.79 -11.67 11.54
C ARG A 10 -15.83 -10.15 11.38
N GLY A 11 -16.95 -9.60 10.93
CA GLY A 11 -17.13 -8.14 10.81
C GLY A 11 -17.33 -7.61 9.39
N GLY A 12 -17.82 -8.42 8.44
CA GLY A 12 -18.26 -7.92 7.12
C GLY A 12 -17.16 -7.35 6.23
N ARG A 13 -15.89 -7.73 6.47
CA ARG A 13 -14.77 -7.41 5.59
C ARG A 13 -14.61 -8.51 4.54
N TYR A 14 -14.21 -8.11 3.35
CA TYR A 14 -14.02 -9.00 2.21
C TYR A 14 -12.67 -8.72 1.54
N ALA A 15 -12.07 -9.77 0.97
CA ALA A 15 -10.98 -9.69 0.01
C ALA A 15 -11.56 -9.76 -1.40
N ALA A 16 -11.10 -8.89 -2.29
CA ALA A 16 -11.31 -9.02 -3.73
C ALA A 16 -10.11 -9.74 -4.34
N LEU A 17 -10.37 -10.91 -4.93
CA LEU A 17 -9.35 -11.74 -5.57
C LEU A 17 -9.54 -11.74 -7.08
N LEU A 18 -8.44 -11.66 -7.82
CA LEU A 18 -8.37 -11.89 -9.26
C LEU A 18 -7.44 -13.09 -9.51
N ASN A 19 -7.97 -14.18 -10.07
CA ASN A 19 -7.19 -15.41 -10.33
C ASN A 19 -6.39 -15.89 -9.09
N GLY A 20 -6.98 -15.79 -7.90
CA GLY A 20 -6.34 -16.16 -6.63
C GLY A 20 -5.40 -15.10 -6.01
N ARG A 21 -5.05 -14.04 -6.74
CA ARG A 21 -4.27 -12.91 -6.19
C ARG A 21 -5.20 -11.93 -5.49
N VAL A 22 -4.85 -11.55 -4.26
CA VAL A 22 -5.57 -10.48 -3.54
C VAL A 22 -5.21 -9.13 -4.16
N LEU A 23 -6.23 -8.40 -4.61
CA LEU A 23 -6.08 -7.01 -5.04
C LEU A 23 -6.30 -6.08 -3.84
N ALA A 24 -7.51 -6.10 -3.28
CA ALA A 24 -7.88 -5.22 -2.16
C ALA A 24 -8.62 -5.97 -1.05
N GLN A 25 -8.64 -5.36 0.13
CA GLN A 25 -9.36 -5.85 1.30
C GLN A 25 -10.09 -4.69 2.00
N GLY A 26 -11.26 -4.94 2.57
CA GLY A 26 -12.03 -3.93 3.31
C GLY A 26 -13.52 -4.21 3.31
N HIS A 27 -14.33 -3.23 3.69
CA HIS A 27 -15.79 -3.31 3.60
C HIS A 27 -16.30 -3.11 2.15
N THR A 28 -15.50 -2.44 1.32
CA THR A 28 -15.85 -2.08 -0.06
C THR A 28 -14.70 -2.45 -1.03
N PRO A 29 -14.24 -3.72 -1.04
CA PRO A 29 -13.00 -4.08 -1.73
C PRO A 29 -13.10 -3.99 -3.25
N ILE A 30 -14.32 -4.04 -3.82
CA ILE A 30 -14.52 -4.01 -5.28
C ILE A 30 -14.03 -2.69 -5.89
N PHE A 31 -14.43 -1.55 -5.31
CA PHE A 31 -14.03 -0.23 -5.82
C PHE A 31 -12.53 0.01 -5.62
N SER A 32 -11.98 -0.46 -4.51
CA SER A 32 -10.54 -0.39 -4.25
C SER A 32 -9.74 -1.26 -5.24
N ALA A 33 -10.22 -2.48 -5.53
CA ALA A 33 -9.62 -3.37 -6.52
C ALA A 33 -9.69 -2.78 -7.94
N ALA A 34 -10.81 -2.18 -8.33
CA ALA A 34 -10.94 -1.51 -9.62
C ALA A 34 -9.92 -0.38 -9.80
N ARG A 35 -9.67 0.42 -8.75
CA ARG A 35 -8.61 1.46 -8.77
C ARG A 35 -7.22 0.86 -8.89
N GLN A 36 -6.96 -0.27 -8.24
CA GLN A 36 -5.69 -0.96 -8.40
C GLN A 36 -5.52 -1.51 -9.82
N LEU A 37 -6.56 -2.10 -10.41
CA LEU A 37 -6.53 -2.56 -11.80
C LEU A 37 -6.25 -1.40 -12.77
N LYS A 38 -6.83 -0.23 -12.55
CA LYS A 38 -6.47 0.98 -13.31
C LYS A 38 -4.99 1.35 -13.16
N ARG A 39 -4.44 1.29 -11.95
CA ARG A 39 -3.00 1.53 -11.70
C ARG A 39 -2.10 0.50 -12.40
N GLU A 40 -2.59 -0.72 -12.55
CA GLU A 40 -1.92 -1.78 -13.30
C GLU A 40 -2.07 -1.64 -14.83
N GLY A 41 -2.79 -0.62 -15.32
CA GLY A 41 -2.94 -0.32 -16.75
C GLY A 41 -4.12 -1.02 -17.44
N VAL A 42 -5.05 -1.59 -16.67
CA VAL A 42 -6.26 -2.19 -17.24
C VAL A 42 -7.17 -1.09 -17.82
N SER A 43 -7.66 -1.31 -19.05
CA SER A 43 -8.57 -0.37 -19.73
C SER A 43 -9.89 -0.18 -18.97
N ASP A 44 -10.42 1.04 -19.03
CA ASP A 44 -11.66 1.44 -18.35
C ASP A 44 -12.89 0.70 -18.87
N ASP A 45 -12.88 0.29 -20.14
CA ASP A 45 -13.99 -0.41 -20.79
C ASP A 45 -14.06 -1.91 -20.47
N VAL A 46 -13.04 -2.43 -19.77
CA VAL A 46 -13.00 -3.84 -19.40
C VAL A 46 -14.15 -4.16 -18.44
N ILE A 47 -14.92 -5.19 -18.79
CA ILE A 47 -16.01 -5.68 -17.95
C ILE A 47 -15.44 -6.45 -16.76
N LEU A 48 -15.82 -6.01 -15.57
CA LEU A 48 -15.59 -6.64 -14.28
C LEU A 48 -16.87 -7.38 -13.86
N THR A 49 -16.78 -8.70 -13.73
CA THR A 49 -17.81 -9.53 -13.11
C THR A 49 -17.38 -9.84 -11.68
N VAL A 50 -18.32 -9.78 -10.74
CA VAL A 50 -18.06 -10.04 -9.33
C VAL A 50 -18.95 -11.18 -8.87
N ALA A 51 -18.37 -12.14 -8.16
CA ALA A 51 -19.08 -13.23 -7.52
C ALA A 51 -18.53 -13.44 -6.11
N HIS A 52 -19.35 -13.95 -5.20
CA HIS A 52 -18.87 -14.42 -3.90
C HIS A 52 -18.18 -15.78 -4.05
N GLU A 53 -17.17 -16.03 -3.23
CA GLU A 53 -16.49 -17.33 -3.19
C GLU A 53 -17.50 -18.46 -2.92
N GLY A 54 -17.40 -19.54 -3.71
CA GLY A 54 -18.33 -20.68 -3.63
C GLY A 54 -19.73 -20.40 -4.19
N SER A 55 -20.05 -19.17 -4.61
CA SER A 55 -21.33 -18.84 -5.22
C SER A 55 -21.26 -18.93 -6.75
N PRO A 56 -22.21 -19.61 -7.41
CA PRO A 56 -22.32 -19.59 -8.86
C PRO A 56 -22.94 -18.28 -9.39
N ILE A 57 -23.45 -17.42 -8.50
CA ILE A 57 -24.18 -16.21 -8.86
C ILE A 57 -23.21 -15.05 -9.03
N THR A 58 -23.26 -14.42 -10.21
CA THR A 58 -22.63 -13.12 -10.43
C THR A 58 -23.44 -12.05 -9.70
N SER A 59 -22.87 -11.47 -8.64
CA SER A 59 -23.54 -10.48 -7.80
C SER A 59 -23.54 -9.08 -8.44
N MET A 60 -22.54 -8.79 -9.28
CA MET A 60 -22.43 -7.50 -9.95
C MET A 60 -21.67 -7.61 -11.27
N VAL A 61 -22.09 -6.81 -12.25
CA VAL A 61 -21.39 -6.60 -13.52
C VAL A 61 -21.21 -5.10 -13.73
N ILE A 62 -19.98 -4.64 -13.88
CA ILE A 62 -19.63 -3.23 -14.00
C ILE A 62 -18.35 -3.07 -14.82
N THR A 63 -18.11 -1.92 -15.43
CA THR A 63 -16.82 -1.63 -16.08
C THR A 63 -15.77 -1.19 -15.06
N VAL A 64 -14.49 -1.44 -15.36
CA VAL A 64 -13.36 -1.02 -14.51
C VAL A 64 -13.40 0.49 -14.26
N GLY A 65 -13.63 1.30 -15.31
CA GLY A 65 -13.69 2.76 -15.19
C GLY A 65 -14.81 3.22 -14.26
N LYS A 66 -16.02 2.67 -14.43
CA LYS A 66 -17.18 3.04 -13.59
C LYS A 66 -16.97 2.59 -12.14
N ALA A 67 -16.44 1.40 -11.91
CA ALA A 67 -16.14 0.93 -10.56
C ALA A 67 -15.05 1.77 -9.89
N ALA A 68 -13.99 2.15 -10.61
CA ALA A 68 -12.92 2.96 -10.03
C ALA A 68 -13.38 4.37 -9.63
N ALA A 69 -14.34 4.93 -10.37
CA ALA A 69 -14.92 6.25 -10.12
C ALA A 69 -15.88 6.30 -8.93
N LEU A 70 -16.33 5.17 -8.40
CA LEU A 70 -17.34 5.11 -7.35
C LEU A 70 -16.76 4.73 -5.99
N THR A 71 -17.51 5.06 -4.95
CA THR A 71 -17.35 4.58 -3.58
C THR A 71 -18.72 4.37 -2.95
N VAL A 72 -18.77 3.69 -1.81
CA VAL A 72 -20.00 3.47 -1.05
C VAL A 72 -19.90 4.24 0.24
N VAL A 73 -20.92 5.06 0.51
CA VAL A 73 -21.06 5.83 1.73
C VAL A 73 -22.32 5.35 2.42
N GLU A 74 -22.19 4.99 3.69
CA GLU A 74 -23.33 4.72 4.57
C GLU A 74 -23.70 6.03 5.26
N ARG A 75 -24.95 6.47 5.08
CA ARG A 75 -25.50 7.66 5.73
C ARG A 75 -26.65 7.27 6.63
N ASP A 76 -26.74 7.86 7.81
CA ASP A 76 -27.78 7.51 8.79
C ASP A 76 -29.20 7.72 8.26
N ASP A 77 -29.40 8.70 7.37
CA ASP A 77 -30.71 9.07 6.81
C ASP A 77 -31.11 8.28 5.57
N ARG A 78 -30.13 7.73 4.83
CA ARG A 78 -30.34 7.18 3.47
C ARG A 78 -29.75 5.80 3.25
N GLY A 79 -29.06 5.24 4.24
CA GLY A 79 -28.39 3.95 4.15
C GLY A 79 -27.20 3.99 3.19
N LEU A 80 -26.92 2.84 2.56
CA LEU A 80 -25.81 2.65 1.64
C LEU A 80 -26.11 3.31 0.29
N THR A 81 -25.27 4.27 -0.10
CA THR A 81 -25.39 5.01 -1.37
C THR A 81 -24.08 4.99 -2.14
N PHE A 82 -24.18 5.03 -3.47
CA PHE A 82 -23.01 5.20 -4.34
C PHE A 82 -22.70 6.67 -4.53
N GLU A 83 -21.45 7.04 -4.30
CA GLU A 83 -20.95 8.40 -4.53
C GLU A 83 -19.69 8.38 -5.40
N ASN A 84 -19.38 9.51 -6.04
CA ASN A 84 -18.14 9.65 -6.78
C ASN A 84 -16.96 9.66 -5.82
N TYR A 85 -15.98 8.81 -6.09
CA TYR A 85 -14.74 8.79 -5.34
C TYR A 85 -13.96 10.07 -5.58
N ARG A 86 -13.66 10.76 -4.48
CA ARG A 86 -12.68 11.84 -4.45
C ARG A 86 -11.53 11.39 -3.55
N PRO A 87 -10.30 11.22 -4.07
CA PRO A 87 -9.17 10.99 -3.19
C PRO A 87 -9.06 12.19 -2.25
N HIS A 88 -9.06 11.93 -0.94
CA HIS A 88 -8.74 12.98 0.01
C HIS A 88 -7.32 13.46 -0.28
N PRO A 89 -7.07 14.78 -0.43
CA PRO A 89 -5.71 15.27 -0.49
C PRO A 89 -5.03 14.80 0.80
N SER A 90 -3.92 14.08 0.64
CA SER A 90 -3.14 13.59 1.77
C SER A 90 -2.66 14.81 2.56
N GLN A 91 -3.30 15.10 3.68
CA GLN A 91 -2.78 16.04 4.66
C GLN A 91 -1.61 15.31 5.32
N ASP A 92 -0.39 15.77 5.00
CA ASP A 92 0.91 15.32 5.49
C ASP A 92 1.47 13.97 4.99
N ALA A 93 2.17 14.02 3.86
CA ALA A 93 3.44 13.32 3.74
C ALA A 93 4.52 14.37 3.52
N PRO A 94 5.45 14.63 4.48
CA PRO A 94 6.61 15.44 4.17
C PRO A 94 7.37 14.71 3.07
N ALA A 95 7.57 15.40 1.94
CA ALA A 95 8.48 14.98 0.90
C ALA A 95 9.86 14.81 1.53
N SER A 96 10.22 13.56 1.86
CA SER A 96 11.63 13.23 2.07
C SER A 96 12.29 13.35 0.71
N VAL A 97 12.83 14.54 0.46
CA VAL A 97 13.80 14.78 -0.60
C VAL A 97 14.97 13.85 -0.28
N ALA A 98 15.04 12.73 -1.00
CA ALA A 98 16.23 11.91 -1.04
C ALA A 98 17.33 12.75 -1.68
N VAL A 99 18.19 13.36 -0.87
CA VAL A 99 19.46 13.92 -1.34
C VAL A 99 20.37 12.75 -1.68
N ALA A 100 20.21 12.22 -2.89
CA ALA A 100 21.22 11.40 -3.53
C ALA A 100 22.31 12.33 -4.06
N SER A 101 23.30 12.62 -3.23
CA SER A 101 24.58 13.17 -3.66
C SER A 101 25.58 12.92 -2.55
N GLN A 102 26.37 11.84 -2.66
CA GLN A 102 27.82 11.88 -2.56
C GLN A 102 28.38 10.62 -3.26
N THR A 103 28.67 10.74 -4.55
CA THR A 103 29.65 9.87 -5.22
C THR A 103 30.97 10.64 -5.31
N ALA A 104 31.97 10.08 -4.64
CA ALA A 104 33.42 10.12 -4.84
C ALA A 104 34.06 11.30 -5.60
N MET A 105 35.01 11.96 -4.94
CA MET A 105 36.23 12.46 -5.57
C MET A 105 37.43 12.24 -4.64
N ALA A 106 38.48 11.70 -5.23
CA ALA A 106 39.67 11.19 -4.59
C ALA A 106 40.70 12.29 -4.23
N SER A 107 41.67 11.87 -3.41
CA SER A 107 43.09 12.26 -3.45
C SER A 107 43.59 13.40 -2.53
N ARG A 108 44.33 12.94 -1.50
CA ARG A 108 45.80 13.10 -1.32
C ARG A 108 46.32 14.27 -0.45
N LEU A 109 47.27 13.90 0.43
CA LEU A 109 48.22 14.69 1.26
C LEU A 109 47.55 15.49 2.41
N ASP A 110 47.99 15.45 3.67
CA ASP A 110 49.35 15.53 4.19
C ASP A 110 49.51 14.90 5.60
N ALA A 111 50.77 14.67 5.97
CA ALA A 111 51.28 14.27 7.28
C ALA A 111 50.84 15.22 8.42
N ILE A 112 50.89 14.83 9.69
CA ILE A 112 52.03 14.99 10.62
C ILE A 112 51.73 14.21 11.93
N PRO A 113 52.76 13.69 12.64
CA PRO A 113 52.61 12.74 13.73
C PRO A 113 52.44 13.41 15.10
N PHE A 114 51.91 12.68 16.08
CA PHE A 114 52.15 12.98 17.49
C PHE A 114 52.10 11.71 18.35
N GLN A 115 53.27 11.30 18.84
CA GLN A 115 53.39 10.43 20.01
C GLN A 115 52.98 11.23 21.26
N THR A 116 52.25 10.62 22.18
CA THR A 116 52.46 10.87 23.62
C THR A 116 52.06 9.62 24.38
N GLU A 117 53.08 9.09 25.03
CA GLU A 117 53.07 8.01 26.00
C GLU A 117 52.20 8.41 27.20
N ASN A 118 51.53 7.44 27.82
CA ASN A 118 51.45 7.40 29.27
C ASN A 118 51.25 5.96 29.71
N ALA A 119 52.32 5.43 30.30
CA ALA A 119 52.32 4.26 31.13
C ALA A 119 51.34 4.42 32.30
N PHE A 120 50.62 3.35 32.63
CA PHE A 120 50.26 3.05 34.00
C PHE A 120 50.25 1.53 34.17
N SER A 121 51.36 1.02 34.70
CA SER A 121 51.43 -0.23 35.44
C SER A 121 50.78 -0.04 36.80
N ASP A 122 49.99 -1.03 37.22
CA ASP A 122 49.80 -1.56 38.58
C ASP A 122 48.65 -2.57 38.43
N ASP A 123 48.84 -3.89 38.41
CA ASP A 123 49.40 -4.81 39.41
C ASP A 123 48.64 -4.85 40.76
N HIS A 124 48.48 -6.08 41.25
CA HIS A 124 47.77 -6.53 42.47
C HIS A 124 46.24 -6.73 42.42
N VAL A 125 45.58 -7.78 42.93
CA VAL A 125 45.80 -9.15 43.49
C VAL A 125 44.65 -9.38 44.50
N LEU A 126 44.25 -10.67 44.70
CA LEU A 126 43.38 -11.24 45.76
C LEU A 126 41.86 -11.05 45.58
N VAL A 127 40.98 -12.07 45.72
CA VAL A 127 41.05 -13.36 46.45
C VAL A 127 40.46 -14.50 45.61
#